data_AF-A0A1I5D498-F1
#
_entry.id   AF-A0A1I5D498-F1
#
_cell.length_a   1.000
_cell.length_b   1.000
_cell.length_c   1.000
_cell.angle_alpha   90.00
_cell.angle_beta   90.00
_cell.angle_gamma   90.00
#
_symmetry.space_group_name_H-M   'P 1'
#
loop_
_entity.id
_entity.type
_entity.pdbx_description
1 polymer ?
#
loop_
_entity_poly.entity_id
_entity_poly.type
_entity_poly.pdbx_seq_one_letter_code
_entity_poly.pdbx_strand_id
1 'polypeptide(L)' 'MKLRKVSGCEDKTCPTVYVSDRGTAVVQGDHVAGAEGLVLGEGETAVELPPEVILDAVSALVESGVSTDVVQRLRETLK' A
#
# COMPACT_ATOMS: atom_id res chain seq x y z
N MET A 1 15.20 -1.65 -11.20
CA MET A 1 14.46 -1.98 -9.95
C MET A 1 13.72 -3.27 -10.18
N LYS A 2 13.90 -4.25 -9.28
CA LYS A 2 13.10 -5.47 -9.22
C LYS A 2 11.98 -5.31 -8.18
N LEU A 3 10.82 -5.87 -8.45
CA LEU A 3 9.63 -5.78 -7.59
C LEU A 3 9.17 -7.18 -7.19
N ARG A 4 8.84 -7.36 -5.91
CA ARG A 4 8.17 -8.56 -5.38
C ARG A 4 6.79 -8.16 -4.89
N LYS A 5 5.75 -8.79 -5.43
CA LYS A 5 4.36 -8.58 -4.98
C LYS A 5 4.23 -9.04 -3.53
N VAL A 6 3.58 -8.23 -2.69
CA VAL A 6 3.29 -8.56 -1.28
C VAL A 6 1.81 -8.55 -0.96
N SER A 7 1.00 -7.83 -1.73
CA SER A 7 -0.46 -7.78 -1.59
C SER A 7 -1.11 -7.37 -2.91
N GLY A 8 -2.37 -7.72 -3.11
CA GLY A 8 -3.17 -7.47 -4.31
C GLY A 8 -3.75 -8.77 -4.87
N CYS A 9 -4.74 -8.67 -5.76
CA CYS A 9 -5.38 -9.86 -6.32
C CYS A 9 -4.52 -10.51 -7.43
N GLU A 10 -4.77 -11.78 -7.74
CA GLU A 10 -4.05 -12.51 -8.80
C GLU A 10 -4.42 -12.03 -10.22
N ASP A 11 -5.55 -11.35 -10.36
CA ASP A 11 -5.98 -10.76 -11.62
C ASP A 11 -5.23 -9.43 -11.88
N LYS A 12 -4.86 -9.21 -13.16
CA LYS A 12 -3.96 -8.12 -13.59
C LYS A 12 -4.53 -6.70 -13.42
N THR A 13 -5.76 -6.55 -12.94
CA THR A 13 -6.48 -5.27 -12.85
C THR A 13 -6.66 -4.77 -11.43
N CYS A 14 -6.23 -5.49 -10.40
CA CYS A 14 -6.40 -5.03 -9.03
C CYS A 14 -5.26 -4.12 -8.57
N PRO A 15 -5.56 -3.16 -7.68
CA PRO A 15 -4.55 -2.47 -6.91
C PRO A 15 -3.63 -3.45 -6.17
N THR A 16 -2.33 -3.14 -6.15
CA THR A 16 -1.28 -4.09 -5.77
C THR A 16 -0.14 -3.36 -5.06
N VAL A 17 0.40 -3.97 -4.01
CA VAL A 17 1.58 -3.47 -3.30
C VAL A 17 2.76 -4.40 -3.57
N TYR A 18 3.90 -3.79 -3.88
CA TYR A 18 5.17 -4.45 -4.12
C TYR A 18 6.22 -3.95 -3.14
N VAL A 19 7.25 -4.76 -2.92
CA VAL A 19 8.51 -4.34 -2.30
C VAL A 19 9.60 -4.35 -3.36
N SER A 20 10.33 -3.26 -3.47
CA SER A 20 11.49 -3.17 -4.34
C SER A 20 12.71 -3.87 -3.75
N ASP A 21 13.66 -4.21 -4.62
CA ASP A 21 15.01 -4.65 -4.24
C ASP A 21 15.79 -3.62 -3.41
N ARG A 22 15.26 -2.40 -3.24
CA ARG A 22 15.81 -1.34 -2.38
C ARG A 22 15.15 -1.28 -0.99
N GLY A 23 14.21 -2.18 -0.69
CA GLY A 23 13.52 -2.21 0.60
C GLY A 23 12.40 -1.18 0.75
N THR A 24 11.96 -0.54 -0.34
CA THR A 24 10.84 0.42 -0.33
C THR A 24 9.58 -0.19 -0.94
N ALA A 25 8.42 0.22 -0.46
CA ALA A 25 7.15 -0.14 -1.07
C ALA A 25 6.94 0.61 -2.40
N VAL A 26 6.30 -0.07 -3.37
CA VAL A 26 5.80 0.51 -4.62
C VAL A 26 4.34 0.11 -4.74
N VAL A 27 3.48 1.07 -5.03
CA VAL A 27 2.03 0.90 -4.96
C VAL A 27 1.43 1.16 -6.35
N GLN A 28 0.58 0.24 -6.80
CA GLN A 28 -0.25 0.39 -7.99
C GLN A 28 -1.71 0.47 -7.56
N GLY A 29 -2.45 1.41 -8.12
CA GLY A 29 -3.89 1.58 -7.88
C GLY A 29 -4.47 2.61 -8.83
N ASP A 30 -5.70 3.05 -8.56
CA ASP A 30 -6.39 4.03 -9.38
C ASP A 30 -5.87 5.44 -9.07
N HIS A 31 -5.51 6.20 -10.10
CA HIS A 31 -4.89 7.51 -9.93
C HIS A 31 -5.86 8.53 -9.32
N VAL A 32 -5.44 9.20 -8.25
CA VAL A 32 -6.18 10.29 -7.62
C VAL A 32 -5.55 11.62 -8.02
N ALA A 33 -6.20 12.33 -8.95
CA ALA A 33 -5.72 13.63 -9.43
C ALA A 33 -5.88 14.78 -8.42
N GLY A 34 -6.76 14.61 -7.42
CA GLY A 34 -7.00 15.58 -6.35
C GLY A 34 -8.19 15.19 -5.48
N ALA A 35 -8.12 15.52 -4.20
CA ALA A 35 -9.18 15.29 -3.22
C ALA A 35 -9.11 16.37 -2.13
N GLU A 36 -10.22 16.64 -1.45
CA GLU A 36 -10.23 17.54 -0.29
C GLU A 36 -9.26 17.01 0.78
N GLY A 37 -8.32 17.85 1.24
CA GLY A 37 -7.29 17.46 2.19
C GLY A 37 -6.06 16.75 1.60
N LEU A 38 -6.03 16.46 0.29
CA LEU A 38 -4.86 15.92 -0.40
C LEU A 38 -4.03 17.05 -1.04
N VAL A 39 -2.74 17.11 -0.69
CA VAL A 39 -1.77 18.02 -1.30
C VAL A 39 -0.65 17.18 -1.90
N LEU A 40 -0.41 17.33 -3.20
CA LEU A 40 0.67 16.64 -3.92
C LEU A 40 1.76 17.63 -4.32
N GLY A 41 3.01 17.31 -3.97
CA GLY A 41 4.20 18.00 -4.42
C GLY A 41 4.61 17.63 -5.85
N GLU A 42 5.63 18.31 -6.36
CA GLU A 42 6.19 18.00 -7.67
C GLU A 42 6.75 16.56 -7.71
N GLY A 43 6.24 15.75 -8.66
CA GLY A 43 6.66 14.35 -8.83
C GLY A 43 5.96 13.36 -7.89
N GLU A 44 5.07 13.80 -7.02
CA GLU A 44 4.25 12.90 -6.21
C GLU A 44 3.03 12.38 -6.99
N THR A 45 2.53 11.22 -6.60
CA THR A 45 1.33 10.61 -7.19
C THR A 45 0.54 9.95 -6.09
N ALA A 46 -0.77 10.22 -6.04
CA ALA A 46 -1.69 9.50 -5.18
C ALA A 46 -2.41 8.42 -5.97
N VAL A 47 -2.61 7.27 -5.31
CA VAL A 47 -3.47 6.21 -5.81
C VAL A 47 -4.44 5.77 -4.72
N GLU A 48 -5.65 5.42 -5.12
CA GLU A 48 -6.64 4.82 -4.24
C GLU A 48 -6.47 3.30 -4.20
N LEU A 49 -6.56 2.75 -3.00
CA LEU A 49 -6.47 1.32 -2.74
C LEU A 49 -7.64 0.88 -1.87
N PRO A 50 -8.19 -0.32 -2.11
CA PRO A 50 -9.09 -0.96 -1.15
C PRO A 50 -8.38 -1.21 0.19
N PRO A 51 -9.06 -0.98 1.33
CA PRO A 51 -8.51 -1.21 2.67
C PRO A 51 -7.83 -2.58 2.85
N GLU A 52 -8.42 -3.64 2.32
CA GLU A 52 -7.92 -5.01 2.43
C GLU A 52 -6.54 -5.18 1.78
N VAL A 53 -6.28 -4.51 0.66
CA VAL A 53 -4.97 -4.56 -0.02
C VAL A 53 -3.89 -3.94 0.89
N ILE A 54 -4.22 -2.86 1.59
CA ILE A 54 -3.30 -2.21 2.54
C ILE A 54 -3.04 -3.14 3.73
N LEU A 55 -4.10 -3.70 4.31
CA LEU A 55 -4.01 -4.56 5.50
C LEU A 55 -3.23 -5.85 5.24
N ASP A 56 -3.42 -6.45 4.07
CA ASP A 56 -2.67 -7.63 3.64
C ASP A 56 -1.19 -7.28 3.42
N ALA A 57 -0.91 -6.12 2.81
CA ALA A 57 0.47 -5.66 2.63
C ALA A 57 1.18 -5.45 3.96
N VAL A 58 0.53 -4.77 4.92
CA VAL A 58 1.08 -4.57 6.25
C VAL A 58 1.32 -5.91 6.94
N SER A 59 0.35 -6.82 6.90
CA SER A 59 0.48 -8.15 7.51
C SER A 59 1.67 -8.93 6.93
N ALA A 60 1.86 -8.91 5.62
CA ALA A 60 2.98 -9.56 4.93
C ALA A 60 4.35 -8.93 5.23
N LEU A 61 4.38 -7.64 5.60
CA LEU A 61 5.63 -6.92 5.93
C LEU A 61 6.01 -7.05 7.40
N VAL A 62 5.04 -7.27 8.29
CA VAL A 62 5.22 -7.34 9.74
C VAL A 62 6.04 -8.54 10.20
N GLU A 63 6.16 -9.59 9.38
CA GLU A 63 7.08 -10.72 9.61
C GLU A 63 8.56 -10.28 9.76
N SER A 64 8.89 -9.02 9.46
CA SER A 64 10.23 -8.43 9.56
C SER A 64 10.49 -7.61 10.84
N GLY A 65 9.62 -7.65 11.87
CA GLY A 65 9.83 -7.00 13.17
C GLY A 65 9.04 -5.71 13.43
N VAL A 66 7.91 -5.52 12.76
CA VAL A 66 6.97 -4.42 13.05
C VAL A 66 6.11 -4.78 14.28
N SER A 67 5.84 -3.83 15.16
CA SER A 67 4.94 -4.05 16.32
C SER A 67 3.51 -4.39 15.85
N THR A 68 2.95 -5.47 16.40
CA THR A 68 1.57 -5.92 16.19
C THR A 68 0.53 -4.83 16.50
N ASP A 69 0.87 -3.89 17.38
CA ASP A 69 -0.01 -2.78 17.76
C ASP A 69 -0.20 -1.75 16.64
N VAL A 70 0.77 -1.64 15.72
CA VAL A 70 0.65 -0.77 14.54
C VAL A 70 -0.37 -1.35 13.57
N VAL A 71 -0.31 -2.66 13.33
CA VAL A 71 -1.25 -3.36 12.44
C VAL A 71 -2.67 -3.26 12.98
N GLN A 72 -2.85 -3.44 14.28
CA GLN A 72 -4.17 -3.38 14.91
C GLN A 72 -4.81 -1.99 14.80
N ARG A 73 -4.05 -0.94 15.10
CA ARG A 73 -4.53 0.46 14.95
C ARG A 73 -4.90 0.80 13.51
N LEU A 74 -4.12 0.31 12.55
CA LEU A 74 -4.41 0.52 11.14
C LEU A 74 -5.73 -0.16 10.73
N ARG A 75 -5.97 -1.40 11.20
CA ARG A 75 -7.24 -2.11 10.99
C ARG A 75 -8.45 -1.37 11.55
N GLU A 76 -8.31 -0.65 12.65
CA GLU A 76 -9.42 0.11 13.23
C GLU A 76 -9.72 1.40 12.47
N THR A 77 -8.70 1.99 11.84
CA THR A 77 -8.82 3.24 11.07
C THR A 77 -9.39 3.01 9.68
N LEU A 78 -9.09 1.86 9.08
CA LEU A 78 -9.50 1.51 7.71
C LEU A 78 -10.82 0.73 7.64
N LYS A 79 -11.55 0.60 8.77
CA LYS A 79 -12.92 0.07 8.83
C LYS A 79 -13.93 1.16 8.48
#